data_AF-A0A946IC01-F1
#
_entry.id   AF-A0A946IC01-F1
#
_cell.length_a   1.000
_cell.length_b   1.000
_cell.length_c   1.000
_cell.angle_alpha   90.00
_cell.angle_beta   90.00
_cell.angle_gamma   90.00
#
_symmetry.space_group_name_H-M   'P 1'
#
loop_
_entity.id
_entity.type
_entity.pdbx_description
1 polymer ?
#
loop_
_entity_poly.entity_id
_entity_poly.type
_entity_poly.pdbx_seq_one_letter_code
_entity_poly.pdbx_strand_id
1 'polypeptide(L)' 'GDESLAPQFDNLRQEQHQFWSEVFAEDISVVTSMQAGRASTGFDGGVLTPLMETATARFHQWVGERVGIQIG' A
#
# COMPACT_ATOMS: atom_id res chain seq x y z
N GLY A 1 -22.89 3.38 -1.77
CA GLY A 1 -23.04 4.86 -1.71
C GLY A 1 -23.66 5.22 -0.37
N ASP A 2 -24.18 6.44 -0.21
CA ASP A 2 -24.66 6.95 1.10
C ASP A 2 -25.69 6.04 1.79
N GLU A 3 -26.43 5.22 1.04
CA GLU A 3 -27.33 4.18 1.55
C GLU A 3 -26.67 3.19 2.51
N SER A 4 -25.36 2.94 2.40
CA SER A 4 -24.62 2.05 3.31
C SER A 4 -24.44 2.64 4.71
N LEU A 5 -24.75 3.92 4.90
CA LEU A 5 -24.72 4.60 6.20
C LEU A 5 -26.01 4.40 7.01
N ALA A 6 -27.03 3.77 6.43
CA ALA A 6 -28.30 3.56 7.10
C ALA A 6 -28.15 2.68 8.36
N PRO A 7 -28.96 2.90 9.42
CA PRO A 7 -28.78 2.25 10.73
C PRO A 7 -28.79 0.72 10.68
N GLN A 8 -29.51 0.12 9.74
CA GLN A 8 -29.57 -1.34 9.59
C GLN A 8 -28.22 -1.98 9.23
N PHE A 9 -27.26 -1.20 8.74
CA PHE A 9 -25.93 -1.67 8.38
C PHE A 9 -24.87 -1.38 9.44
N ASP A 10 -25.25 -0.87 10.62
CA ASP A 10 -24.33 -0.50 11.68
C ASP A 10 -23.40 -1.64 12.05
N ASN A 11 -23.95 -2.85 12.27
CA ASN A 11 -23.14 -4.02 12.61
C ASN A 11 -22.17 -4.39 11.48
N LEU A 12 -22.64 -4.40 10.22
CA LEU A 12 -21.78 -4.71 9.07
C LEU A 12 -20.62 -3.73 8.91
N ARG A 13 -20.82 -2.44 9.22
CA ARG A 13 -19.73 -1.46 9.19
C ARG A 13 -18.71 -1.68 10.31
N GLN A 14 -19.16 -2.07 11.51
CA GLN A 14 -18.25 -2.42 12.60
C GLN A 14 -17.43 -3.67 12.25
N GLU A 15 -18.07 -4.70 11.69
CA GLU A 15 -17.39 -5.92 11.25
C GLU A 15 -16.38 -5.62 10.12
N GLN A 16 -16.76 -4.83 9.12
CA GLN A 16 -15.83 -4.41 8.06
C GLN A 16 -14.66 -3.60 8.60
N HIS A 17 -14.91 -2.67 9.54
CA HIS A 17 -13.86 -1.87 10.15
C HIS A 17 -12.88 -2.75 10.92
N GLN A 18 -13.38 -3.70 11.73
CA GLN A 18 -12.53 -4.62 12.47
C GLN A 18 -11.69 -5.48 11.53
N PHE A 19 -12.32 -6.06 10.51
CA PHE A 19 -11.64 -6.89 9.51
C PHE A 19 -10.49 -6.14 8.83
N TRP A 20 -10.75 -4.92 8.32
CA TRP A 20 -9.70 -4.14 7.67
C TRP A 20 -8.63 -3.65 8.64
N SER A 21 -9.00 -3.37 9.89
CA SER A 21 -8.02 -3.00 10.92
C SER A 21 -7.01 -4.13 11.16
N GLU A 22 -7.47 -5.38 11.17
CA GLU A 22 -6.60 -6.55 11.30
C GLU A 22 -5.71 -6.74 10.07
N VAL A 23 -6.28 -6.69 8.86
CA VAL A 23 -5.51 -6.79 7.61
C VAL A 23 -4.44 -5.71 7.53
N PHE A 24 -4.77 -4.45 7.85
CA PHE A 24 -3.78 -3.36 7.84
C PHE A 24 -2.72 -3.51 8.94
N ALA A 25 -3.04 -4.13 10.07
CA ALA A 25 -2.07 -4.35 11.12
C ALA A 25 -0.95 -5.32 10.69
N GLU A 26 -1.26 -6.30 9.82
CA GLU A 26 -0.26 -7.22 9.25
C GLU A 26 0.81 -6.46 8.44
N ASP A 27 0.37 -5.49 7.62
CA ASP A 27 1.23 -4.71 6.73
C ASP A 27 2.22 -3.79 7.47
N ILE A 28 1.89 -3.37 8.71
CA ILE A 28 2.75 -2.44 9.49
C ILE A 28 4.16 -2.99 9.58
N SER A 29 4.30 -4.23 10.04
CA SER A 29 5.61 -4.83 10.31
C SER A 29 6.47 -4.94 9.03
N VAL A 30 5.85 -5.31 7.92
CA VAL A 30 6.50 -5.48 6.61
C VAL A 30 6.96 -4.14 6.08
N VAL A 31 6.08 -3.14 6.02
CA VAL A 31 6.40 -1.80 5.51
C VAL A 31 7.47 -1.12 6.35
N THR A 32 7.37 -1.16 7.68
CA THR A 32 8.37 -0.53 8.56
C THR A 32 9.74 -1.19 8.43
N SER A 33 9.77 -2.53 8.30
CA SER A 33 11.02 -3.27 8.16
C SER A 33 11.67 -3.05 6.79
N MET A 34 10.87 -3.00 5.72
CA MET A 34 11.34 -2.62 4.38
C MET A 34 11.92 -1.20 4.41
N GLN A 35 11.26 -0.25 5.05
CA GLN A 35 11.75 1.12 5.15
C GLN A 35 13.06 1.21 5.94
N ALA A 36 13.20 0.45 7.04
CA ALA A 36 14.45 0.35 7.77
C ALA A 36 15.57 -0.26 6.89
N GLY A 37 15.26 -1.30 6.11
CA GLY A 37 16.21 -1.92 5.18
C GLY A 37 16.73 -0.98 4.10
N ARG A 38 15.86 -0.07 3.59
CA ARG A 38 16.23 0.95 2.59
C ARG A 38 17.26 1.97 3.07
N ALA A 39 17.47 2.09 4.39
CA ALA A 39 18.51 2.94 4.95
C ALA A 39 19.93 2.35 4.78
N SER A 40 20.06 1.09 4.36
CA SER A 40 21.34 0.46 4.07
C SER A 40 22.03 1.12 2.89
N THR A 41 23.35 1.35 2.99
CA THR A 41 24.17 1.85 1.87
C THR A 41 24.26 0.86 0.70
N GLY A 42 23.91 -0.40 0.93
CA GLY A 42 23.85 -1.43 -0.12
C GLY A 42 22.49 -1.52 -0.83
N PHE A 43 21.51 -0.71 -0.46
CA PHE A 43 20.20 -0.72 -1.12
C PHE A 43 20.29 0.06 -2.44
N ASP A 44 19.97 -0.62 -3.55
CA ASP A 44 20.10 -0.11 -4.92
C ASP A 44 18.76 0.25 -5.58
N GLY A 45 17.65 0.10 -4.85
CA GLY A 45 16.28 0.31 -5.35
C GLY A 45 15.44 -0.96 -5.40
N GLY A 46 16.05 -2.15 -5.33
CA GLY A 46 15.36 -3.43 -5.38
C GLY A 46 14.84 -3.81 -6.77
N VAL A 47 14.14 -4.95 -6.87
CA VAL A 47 13.64 -5.51 -8.13
C VAL A 47 12.15 -5.84 -7.99
N LEU A 48 11.34 -5.35 -8.93
CA LEU A 48 9.91 -5.65 -8.99
C LEU A 48 9.64 -6.85 -9.91
N THR A 49 8.75 -7.74 -9.50
CA THR A 49 8.37 -8.89 -10.33
C THR A 49 7.38 -8.46 -11.43
N PRO A 50 7.56 -8.88 -12.70
CA PRO A 50 6.72 -8.42 -13.80
C PRO A 50 5.23 -8.76 -13.64
N LEU A 51 4.93 -9.93 -13.08
CA LEU A 51 3.56 -10.45 -12.97
C LEU A 51 2.78 -9.88 -11.77
N MET A 52 3.42 -9.80 -10.60
CA MET A 52 2.71 -9.44 -9.36
C MET A 52 2.75 -7.94 -9.08
N GLU A 53 3.73 -7.21 -9.62
CA GLU A 53 4.00 -5.82 -9.23
C GLU A 53 3.81 -4.82 -10.37
N THR A 54 2.98 -5.15 -11.37
CA THR A 54 2.69 -4.22 -12.47
C THR A 54 2.11 -2.90 -11.96
N ALA A 55 1.17 -2.94 -11.01
CA ALA A 55 0.58 -1.73 -10.43
C ALA A 55 1.61 -0.90 -9.66
N THR A 56 2.46 -1.57 -8.87
CA THR A 56 3.57 -0.95 -8.15
C THR A 56 4.54 -0.25 -9.11
N ALA A 57 4.90 -0.89 -10.23
CA ALA A 57 5.78 -0.28 -11.24
C ALA A 57 5.16 0.99 -11.86
N ARG A 58 3.86 0.96 -12.19
CA ARG A 58 3.14 2.14 -12.72
C ARG A 58 3.04 3.26 -11.68
N PHE A 59 2.81 2.91 -10.41
CA PHE A 59 2.82 3.89 -9.34
C PHE A 59 4.17 4.58 -9.19
N HIS A 60 5.28 3.84 -9.24
CA HIS A 60 6.63 4.43 -9.20
C HIS A 60 6.88 5.37 -10.37
N GLN A 61 6.48 4.99 -11.60
CA GLN A 61 6.56 5.87 -12.78
C GLN A 61 5.80 7.19 -12.57
N TRP A 62 4.54 7.11 -12.13
CA TRP A 62 3.70 8.27 -11.88
C TRP A 62 4.23 9.18 -10.76
N VAL A 63 4.78 8.61 -9.68
CA VAL A 63 5.43 9.40 -8.62
C VAL A 63 6.66 10.11 -9.18
N GLY A 64 7.49 9.39 -9.94
CA GLY A 64 8.68 9.93 -10.61
C GLY A 64 8.35 11.17 -11.43
N GLU A 65 7.35 11.09 -12.31
CA GLU A 65 6.90 12.22 -13.14
C GLU A 65 6.54 13.45 -12.29
N ARG A 66 5.86 13.25 -11.15
CA ARG A 66 5.43 14.33 -10.25
C ARG A 66 6.57 14.98 -9.47
N VAL A 67 7.62 14.24 -9.20
CA VAL A 67 8.82 14.75 -8.50
C VAL A 67 9.93 15.16 -9.46
N GLY A 68 9.68 15.13 -10.77
CA GLY A 68 10.62 15.55 -11.81
C GLY A 68 11.72 14.52 -12.13
N ILE A 69 11.48 13.24 -11.83
CA ILE A 69 12.39 12.12 -12.10
C ILE A 69 11.75 11.19 -13.13
N GLN A 70 12.37 11.01 -14.30
CA GLN A 70 11.94 9.97 -15.23
C GLN A 70 12.59 8.64 -14.86
N ILE A 71 11.75 7.67 -14.46
CA ILE A 71 12.16 6.28 -14.24
C ILE A 71 11.90 5.52 -15.55
N GLY A 72 12.97 5.05 -16.20
CA GLY A 72 12.95 4.34 -17.49
C GLY A 72 12.32 2.97 -17.43
#